data_AF-A0A9X3N1K4-F1
#
_entry.id   AF-A0A9X3N1K4-F1
#
_cell.length_a   1.000
_cell.length_b   1.000
_cell.length_c   1.000
_cell.angle_alpha   90.00
_cell.angle_beta   90.00
_cell.angle_gamma   90.00
#
_symmetry.space_group_name_H-M   'P 1'
#
loop_
_entity.id
_entity.type
_entity.pdbx_description
1 polymer ?
#
loop_
_entity_poly.entity_id
_entity_poly.type
_entity_poly.pdbx_seq_one_letter_code
_entity_poly.pdbx_strand_id
1 'polypeptide(L)'
;GLADALRRRAADALGAYEAARSPLDRGPAPARVVPYGRVPFVPGAAIVVRRHLRFDETLEGGEDVEFAWRVPYVRYEPAAHVAHAHRTDPAKWFTRRVYYGRTAAGIAKRHPGKARPLNVSPWTTAAWVTLAAKRPPLALAIVGIATALAARQLEDAVPDPKRTAFDLVARGSWHSGRVVADALTRAWWPLSAAAALTLPRTRAPLAAALATKSPLQLADDLAYGIGLWQGCFQQRTLDPLLPAKAWTLDHSTL
;
A
#
# COMPACT_ATOMS: atom_id res chain seq x y z
N GLY A 1 -10.55 -10.84 -36.65
CA GLY A 1 -10.85 -12.25 -36.28
C GLY A 1 -11.03 -12.42 -34.79
N LEU A 2 -11.15 -13.67 -34.30
CA LEU A 2 -11.31 -13.99 -32.86
C LEU A 2 -10.22 -13.35 -31.98
N ALA A 3 -8.97 -13.33 -32.46
CA ALA A 3 -7.85 -12.69 -31.76
C ALA A 3 -8.07 -11.18 -31.53
N ASP A 4 -8.62 -10.45 -32.51
CA ASP A 4 -8.90 -9.03 -32.37
C ASP A 4 -10.06 -8.77 -31.40
N ALA A 5 -11.06 -9.66 -31.41
CA ALA A 5 -12.17 -9.58 -30.46
C ALA A 5 -11.70 -9.80 -29.02
N LEU A 6 -10.82 -10.78 -28.79
CA LEU A 6 -10.21 -11.02 -27.47
C LEU A 6 -9.32 -9.85 -27.03
N ARG A 7 -8.53 -9.27 -27.93
CA ARG A 7 -7.70 -8.09 -27.64
C ARG A 7 -8.56 -6.89 -27.25
N ARG A 8 -9.64 -6.60 -27.99
CA ARG A 8 -10.57 -5.52 -27.65
C ARG A 8 -11.19 -5.73 -26.28
N ARG A 9 -11.71 -6.94 -26.00
CA ARG A 9 -12.28 -7.27 -24.69
C ARG A 9 -11.28 -7.10 -23.54
N ALA A 10 -10.02 -7.49 -23.75
CA ALA A 10 -8.96 -7.30 -22.77
C ALA A 10 -8.64 -5.81 -22.56
N ALA A 11 -8.59 -5.03 -23.65
CA ALA A 11 -8.37 -3.59 -23.59
C ALA A 11 -9.51 -2.86 -22.86
N ASP A 12 -10.77 -3.23 -23.11
CA ASP A 12 -11.94 -2.67 -22.45
C ASP A 12 -11.96 -3.02 -20.95
N ALA A 13 -11.66 -4.28 -20.61
CA ALA A 13 -11.56 -4.74 -19.23
C ALA A 13 -10.43 -4.02 -18.47
N LEU A 14 -9.28 -3.79 -19.12
CA LEU A 14 -8.19 -3.00 -18.56
C LEU A 14 -8.55 -1.52 -18.42
N GLY A 15 -9.27 -0.95 -19.38
CA GLY A 15 -9.78 0.42 -19.29
C GLY A 15 -10.71 0.60 -18.10
N ALA A 16 -11.68 -0.30 -17.92
CA ALA A 16 -12.58 -0.29 -16.76
C ALA A 16 -11.83 -0.51 -15.44
N TYR A 17 -10.84 -1.41 -15.43
CA TYR A 17 -9.98 -1.64 -14.27
C TYR A 17 -9.19 -0.38 -13.89
N GLU A 18 -8.54 0.25 -14.86
CA GLU A 18 -7.77 1.48 -14.65
C GLU A 18 -8.66 2.64 -14.20
N ALA A 19 -9.86 2.79 -14.76
CA ALA A 19 -10.81 3.82 -14.32
C ALA A 19 -11.23 3.63 -12.85
N ALA A 20 -11.37 2.39 -12.39
CA ALA A 20 -11.77 2.09 -11.02
C ALA A 20 -10.60 2.03 -10.02
N ARG A 21 -9.38 1.74 -10.48
CA ARG A 21 -8.21 1.36 -9.64
C ARG A 21 -6.90 2.02 -10.07
N SER A 22 -6.97 3.18 -10.73
CA SER A 22 -5.77 3.91 -11.15
C SER A 22 -4.86 4.20 -9.94
N PRO A 23 -3.56 3.89 -10.00
CA PRO A 23 -2.60 4.31 -8.97
C PRO A 23 -2.49 5.83 -8.82
N LEU A 24 -2.96 6.58 -9.83
CA LEU A 24 -2.90 8.04 -9.88
C LEU A 24 -4.03 8.71 -9.10
N ASP A 25 -5.17 8.04 -8.96
CA ASP A 25 -6.28 8.51 -8.14
C ASP A 25 -6.07 8.06 -6.68
N ARG A 26 -6.17 9.02 -5.75
CA ARG A 26 -5.92 8.79 -4.31
C ARG A 26 -7.20 8.92 -3.48
N GLY A 27 -8.35 8.92 -4.15
CA GLY A 27 -9.68 8.96 -3.58
C GLY A 27 -10.28 10.36 -3.53
N PRO A 28 -11.47 10.50 -2.93
CA PRO A 28 -12.27 11.72 -3.02
C PRO A 28 -11.97 12.76 -1.94
N ALA A 29 -11.19 12.41 -0.91
CA ALA A 29 -10.99 13.27 0.25
C ALA A 29 -9.58 13.92 0.25
N PRO A 30 -9.46 15.23 0.48
CA PRO A 30 -8.17 15.91 0.55
C PRO A 30 -7.35 15.36 1.73
N ALA A 31 -6.05 15.25 1.57
CA ALA A 31 -5.17 14.71 2.61
C ALA A 31 -3.78 15.34 2.54
N ARG A 32 -3.13 15.48 3.69
CA ARG A 32 -1.68 15.65 3.75
C ARG A 32 -1.03 14.38 3.19
N VAL A 33 -0.04 14.57 2.33
CA VAL A 33 0.73 13.48 1.74
C VAL A 33 1.85 13.13 2.70
N VAL A 34 1.78 11.94 3.30
CA VAL A 34 2.79 11.44 4.24
C VAL A 34 2.97 9.93 4.07
N PRO A 35 4.18 9.39 4.24
CA PRO A 35 4.41 7.94 4.26
C PRO A 35 3.43 7.24 5.20
N TYR A 36 2.88 6.12 4.74
CA TYR A 36 1.86 5.34 5.47
C TYR A 36 0.56 6.05 5.84
N GLY A 37 0.38 7.31 5.45
CA GLY A 37 -0.90 7.99 5.55
C GLY A 37 -1.91 7.48 4.51
N ARG A 38 -3.14 7.98 4.60
CA ARG A 38 -4.21 7.65 3.63
C ARG A 38 -3.80 7.95 2.19
N VAL A 39 -3.05 9.03 1.98
CA VAL A 39 -2.45 9.38 0.68
C VAL A 39 -0.93 9.36 0.85
N PRO A 40 -0.24 8.28 0.47
CA PRO A 40 1.20 8.19 0.69
C PRO A 40 2.02 8.93 -0.35
N PHE A 41 1.48 9.24 -1.53
CA PHE A 41 2.16 10.04 -2.55
C PHE A 41 1.14 10.69 -3.47
N VAL A 42 1.55 11.69 -4.25
CA VAL A 42 0.78 12.28 -5.35
C VAL A 42 1.53 12.12 -6.67
N PRO A 43 0.84 11.85 -7.79
CA PRO A 43 1.52 11.63 -9.05
C PRO A 43 2.13 12.91 -9.63
N GLY A 44 3.30 12.79 -10.24
CA GLY A 44 3.95 13.90 -10.96
C GLY A 44 3.16 14.42 -12.17
N ALA A 45 2.16 13.66 -12.65
CA ALA A 45 1.31 14.03 -13.78
C ALA A 45 0.44 15.28 -13.55
N ALA A 46 0.13 15.60 -12.29
CA ALA A 46 -0.75 16.72 -11.93
C ALA A 46 -0.30 17.32 -10.59
N ILE A 47 0.79 18.09 -10.61
CA ILE A 47 1.37 18.72 -9.42
C ILE A 47 1.72 20.18 -9.66
N VAL A 48 1.38 21.04 -8.69
CA VAL A 48 1.79 22.44 -8.66
C VAL A 48 2.80 22.61 -7.56
N VAL A 49 3.98 23.14 -7.89
CA VAL A 49 5.10 23.27 -6.96
C VAL A 49 5.65 24.69 -6.98
N ARG A 50 6.25 25.12 -5.86
CA ARG A 50 6.99 26.38 -5.81
C ARG A 50 8.24 26.28 -6.69
N ARG A 51 8.57 27.37 -7.39
CA ARG A 51 9.72 27.42 -8.32
C ARG A 51 11.07 27.12 -7.68
N HIS A 52 11.28 27.08 -6.37
CA HIS A 52 12.57 26.67 -5.79
C HIS A 52 12.64 25.17 -5.46
N LEU A 53 11.52 24.44 -5.48
CA LEU A 53 11.49 23.01 -5.25
C LEU A 53 11.79 22.28 -6.57
N ARG A 54 12.72 21.33 -6.55
CA ARG A 54 13.16 20.54 -7.72
C ARG A 54 12.95 19.07 -7.47
N PHE A 55 12.68 18.31 -8.52
CA PHE A 55 12.75 16.84 -8.49
C PHE A 55 14.21 16.39 -8.41
N ASP A 56 14.43 15.19 -7.88
CA ASP A 56 15.73 14.53 -7.98
C ASP A 56 15.87 13.88 -9.35
N GLU A 57 16.66 14.49 -10.22
CA GLU A 57 16.89 14.05 -11.60
C GLU A 57 17.73 12.77 -11.69
N THR A 58 18.34 12.32 -10.58
CA THR A 58 19.13 11.08 -10.54
C THR A 58 18.27 9.83 -10.35
N LEU A 59 16.96 9.99 -10.12
CA LEU A 59 16.01 8.88 -10.04
C LEU A 59 15.54 8.47 -11.43
N GLU A 60 15.68 7.17 -11.75
CA GLU A 60 15.09 6.55 -12.95
C GLU A 60 13.59 6.25 -12.80
N GLY A 61 12.95 6.80 -11.77
CA GLY A 61 11.53 6.68 -11.48
C GLY A 61 11.19 6.76 -10.00
N GLY A 62 9.95 7.15 -9.69
CA GLY A 62 9.50 7.36 -8.31
C GLY A 62 9.91 8.72 -7.75
N GLU A 63 10.30 9.63 -8.64
CA GLU A 63 10.66 11.02 -8.39
C GLU A 63 9.51 11.81 -7.74
N ASP A 64 8.27 11.48 -8.07
CA ASP A 64 7.08 12.09 -7.48
C ASP A 64 6.87 11.65 -6.02
N VAL A 65 7.10 10.38 -5.72
CA VAL A 65 7.08 9.84 -4.35
C VAL A 65 8.21 10.44 -3.51
N GLU A 66 9.44 10.43 -4.02
CA GLU A 66 10.60 11.05 -3.36
C GLU A 66 10.32 12.52 -3.06
N PHE A 67 9.91 13.28 -4.08
CA PHE A 67 9.63 14.70 -3.96
C PHE A 67 8.57 14.95 -2.88
N ALA A 68 7.47 14.20 -2.91
CA ALA A 68 6.40 14.34 -1.94
C ALA A 68 6.85 14.03 -0.49
N TRP A 69 7.83 13.15 -0.30
CA TRP A 69 8.34 12.77 1.03
C TRP A 69 9.46 13.65 1.54
N ARG A 70 10.21 14.29 0.65
CA ARG A 70 11.27 15.25 1.01
C ARG A 70 10.74 16.63 1.32
N VAL A 71 9.67 17.07 0.64
CA VAL A 71 9.10 18.41 0.84
C VAL A 71 8.31 18.46 2.17
N PRO A 72 8.42 19.55 2.98
CA PRO A 72 7.81 19.59 4.31
C PRO A 72 6.29 19.42 4.34
N TYR A 73 5.61 19.94 3.31
CA TYR A 73 4.16 19.89 3.21
C TYR A 73 3.71 19.74 1.77
N VAL A 74 2.98 18.65 1.52
CA VAL A 74 2.27 18.39 0.26
C VAL A 74 0.84 17.99 0.61
N ARG A 75 -0.12 18.53 -0.16
CA ARG A 75 -1.54 18.23 -0.01
C ARG A 75 -2.07 17.66 -1.33
N TYR A 76 -2.83 16.59 -1.23
CA TYR A 76 -3.64 16.07 -2.31
C TYR A 76 -4.95 16.84 -2.40
N GLU A 77 -5.26 17.36 -3.59
CA GLU A 77 -6.46 18.13 -3.88
C GLU A 77 -7.36 17.36 -4.87
N PRO A 78 -8.41 16.67 -4.39
CA PRO A 78 -9.23 15.81 -5.23
C PRO A 78 -10.16 16.57 -6.18
N ALA A 79 -10.37 17.88 -5.99
CA ALA A 79 -11.20 18.70 -6.90
C ALA A 79 -10.48 19.04 -8.22
N ALA A 80 -9.16 18.89 -8.29
CA ALA A 80 -8.39 19.13 -9.51
C ALA A 80 -8.30 17.84 -10.34
N HIS A 81 -8.87 17.86 -11.54
CA HIS A 81 -8.90 16.71 -12.44
C HIS A 81 -8.02 16.94 -13.67
N VAL A 82 -7.17 15.96 -13.97
CA VAL A 82 -6.38 15.90 -15.21
C VAL A 82 -6.69 14.59 -15.91
N ALA A 83 -7.26 14.68 -17.11
CA ALA A 83 -7.49 13.51 -17.95
C ALA A 83 -6.16 13.01 -18.49
N HIS A 84 -5.94 11.69 -18.43
CA HIS A 84 -4.78 11.06 -19.02
C HIS A 84 -5.18 9.83 -19.81
N ALA A 85 -4.45 9.53 -20.88
CA ALA A 85 -4.68 8.31 -21.63
C ALA A 85 -4.15 7.11 -20.83
N HIS A 86 -4.99 6.09 -20.62
CA HIS A 86 -4.58 4.81 -20.07
C HIS A 86 -3.94 3.95 -21.15
N ARG A 87 -2.96 3.13 -20.75
CA ARG A 87 -2.44 2.07 -21.62
C ARG A 87 -3.36 0.86 -21.49
N THR A 88 -4.14 0.60 -22.52
CA THR A 88 -5.07 -0.55 -22.58
C THR A 88 -4.45 -1.77 -23.26
N ASP A 89 -3.22 -1.66 -23.78
CA ASP A 89 -2.45 -2.81 -24.23
C ASP A 89 -1.94 -3.63 -23.02
N PRO A 90 -2.29 -4.93 -22.90
CA PRO A 90 -1.95 -5.73 -21.72
C PRO A 90 -0.44 -5.84 -21.45
N ALA A 91 0.38 -5.97 -22.49
CA ALA A 91 1.83 -6.13 -22.33
C ALA A 91 2.48 -4.83 -21.86
N LYS A 92 2.10 -3.69 -22.46
CA LYS A 92 2.56 -2.36 -22.03
C LYS A 92 2.06 -2.01 -20.63
N TRP A 93 0.84 -2.39 -20.29
CA TRP A 93 0.28 -2.21 -18.95
C TRP A 93 1.08 -3.01 -17.90
N PHE A 94 1.32 -4.30 -18.14
CA PHE A 94 2.09 -5.17 -17.24
C PHE A 94 3.52 -4.65 -17.06
N THR A 95 4.20 -4.31 -18.17
CA THR A 95 5.56 -3.74 -18.14
C THR A 95 5.61 -2.45 -17.32
N ARG A 96 4.57 -1.61 -17.40
CA ARG A 96 4.49 -0.39 -16.59
C ARG A 96 4.35 -0.68 -15.10
N ARG A 97 3.60 -1.71 -14.71
CA ARG A 97 3.47 -2.14 -13.31
C ARG A 97 4.77 -2.74 -12.76
N VAL A 98 5.49 -3.51 -13.56
CA VAL A 98 6.86 -3.95 -13.23
C VAL A 98 7.78 -2.75 -13.02
N TYR A 99 7.72 -1.75 -13.90
CA TYR A 99 8.48 -0.52 -13.73
C TYR A 99 8.16 0.18 -12.40
N TYR A 100 6.87 0.36 -12.05
CA TYR A 100 6.47 0.95 -10.76
C TYR A 100 6.98 0.16 -9.55
N GLY A 101 7.03 -1.17 -9.62
CA GLY A 101 7.62 -1.98 -8.56
C GLY A 101 9.12 -1.70 -8.37
N ARG A 102 9.85 -1.56 -9.48
CA ARG A 102 11.31 -1.39 -9.47
C ARG A 102 11.76 -0.09 -8.79
N THR A 103 10.97 0.99 -8.89
CA THR A 103 11.32 2.31 -8.34
C THR A 103 11.34 2.33 -6.80
N ALA A 104 10.62 1.42 -6.14
CA ALA A 104 10.53 1.37 -4.68
C ALA A 104 11.91 1.24 -3.99
N ALA A 105 12.86 0.54 -4.60
CA ALA A 105 14.20 0.39 -4.04
C ALA A 105 15.02 1.70 -4.07
N GLY A 106 14.89 2.49 -5.12
CA GLY A 106 15.54 3.81 -5.24
C GLY A 106 14.98 4.80 -4.22
N ILE A 107 13.65 4.76 -4.01
CA ILE A 107 12.95 5.54 -3.00
C ILE A 107 13.41 5.13 -1.59
N ALA A 108 13.45 3.83 -1.28
CA ALA A 108 13.83 3.34 0.04
C ALA A 108 15.27 3.70 0.44
N LYS A 109 16.19 3.84 -0.51
CA LYS A 109 17.55 4.34 -0.22
C LYS A 109 17.56 5.79 0.27
N ARG A 110 16.69 6.64 -0.29
CA ARG A 110 16.56 8.06 0.10
C ARG A 110 15.71 8.25 1.34
N HIS A 111 14.76 7.35 1.53
CA HIS A 111 13.77 7.38 2.59
C HIS A 111 13.67 6.02 3.30
N PRO A 112 14.71 5.62 4.06
CA PRO A 112 14.77 4.31 4.70
C PRO A 112 13.55 4.06 5.59
N GLY A 113 12.91 2.91 5.40
CA GLY A 113 11.78 2.49 6.22
C GLY A 113 10.46 3.17 5.91
N LYS A 114 10.34 4.00 4.85
CA LYS A 114 9.08 4.65 4.43
C LYS A 114 8.33 3.92 3.30
N ALA A 115 8.99 3.01 2.59
CA ALA A 115 8.43 2.26 1.45
C ALA A 115 8.15 0.77 1.78
N ARG A 116 7.94 0.45 3.05
CA ARG A 116 7.76 -0.95 3.50
C ARG A 116 6.33 -1.42 3.26
N PRO A 117 6.11 -2.69 2.84
CA PRO A 117 4.83 -3.17 2.36
C PRO A 117 3.82 -3.48 3.48
N LEU A 118 4.31 -3.59 4.73
CA LEU A 118 3.48 -3.90 5.88
C LEU A 118 3.73 -2.88 7.00
N ASN A 119 2.82 -1.91 7.14
CA ASN A 119 2.79 -0.99 8.28
C ASN A 119 1.49 -1.16 9.06
N VAL A 120 1.55 -1.93 10.14
CA VAL A 120 0.43 -2.24 11.03
C VAL A 120 0.85 -1.97 12.47
N SER A 121 -0.12 -1.55 13.30
CA SER A 121 0.19 -1.26 14.70
C SER A 121 0.66 -2.51 15.45
N PRO A 122 1.51 -2.38 16.49
CA PRO A 122 1.92 -3.52 17.31
C PRO A 122 0.74 -4.27 17.93
N TRP A 123 -0.30 -3.54 18.36
CA TRP A 123 -1.53 -4.12 18.91
C TRP A 123 -2.26 -5.00 17.89
N THR A 124 -2.41 -4.50 16.66
CA THR A 124 -3.02 -5.23 15.56
C THR A 124 -2.21 -6.49 15.20
N THR A 125 -0.88 -6.36 15.14
CA THR A 125 0.02 -7.51 14.92
C THR A 125 -0.16 -8.56 16.02
N ALA A 126 -0.15 -8.16 17.29
CA ALA A 126 -0.32 -9.06 18.42
C ALA A 126 -1.69 -9.77 18.39
N ALA A 127 -2.77 -9.05 18.03
CA ALA A 127 -4.09 -9.63 17.86
C ALA A 127 -4.13 -10.69 16.74
N TRP A 128 -3.53 -10.42 15.58
CA TRP A 128 -3.46 -11.39 14.48
C TRP A 128 -2.61 -12.61 14.82
N VAL A 129 -1.46 -12.41 15.48
CA VAL A 129 -0.58 -13.52 15.90
C VAL A 129 -1.29 -14.43 16.90
N THR A 130 -2.02 -13.85 17.85
CA THR A 130 -2.77 -14.64 18.85
C THR A 130 -3.98 -15.34 18.26
N LEU A 131 -4.68 -14.73 17.29
CA LEU A 131 -5.69 -15.40 16.48
C LEU A 131 -5.11 -16.57 15.68
N ALA A 132 -3.97 -16.39 15.02
CA ALA A 132 -3.26 -17.44 14.28
C ALA A 132 -2.80 -18.57 15.20
N ALA A 133 -2.43 -18.26 16.45
CA ALA A 133 -2.14 -19.23 17.50
C ALA A 133 -3.39 -19.89 18.12
N LYS A 134 -4.58 -19.66 17.55
CA LYS A 134 -5.87 -20.19 18.02
C LYS A 134 -6.23 -19.78 19.45
N ARG A 135 -5.89 -18.55 19.85
CA ARG A 135 -6.21 -17.98 21.18
C ARG A 135 -7.16 -16.76 21.07
N PRO A 136 -8.42 -16.95 20.64
CA PRO A 136 -9.35 -15.84 20.42
C PRO A 136 -9.62 -14.96 21.67
N PRO A 137 -9.73 -15.49 22.91
CA PRO A 137 -9.92 -14.64 24.09
C PRO A 137 -8.76 -13.66 24.31
N LEU A 138 -7.52 -14.10 24.06
CA LEU A 138 -6.34 -13.25 24.19
C LEU A 138 -6.31 -12.16 23.11
N ALA A 139 -6.70 -12.50 21.88
CA ALA A 139 -6.84 -11.50 20.82
C ALA A 139 -7.89 -10.44 21.17
N LEU A 140 -9.05 -10.86 21.69
CA LEU A 140 -10.09 -9.94 22.15
C LEU A 140 -9.60 -9.05 23.30
N ALA A 141 -8.85 -9.60 24.26
CA ALA A 141 -8.24 -8.82 25.33
C ALA A 141 -7.25 -7.77 24.80
N ILE A 142 -6.40 -8.14 23.84
CA ILE A 142 -5.45 -7.22 23.18
C ILE A 142 -6.20 -6.08 22.48
N VAL A 143 -7.24 -6.39 21.71
CA VAL A 143 -8.05 -5.36 21.02
C VAL A 143 -8.77 -4.46 22.03
N GLY A 144 -9.32 -5.03 23.12
CA GLY A 144 -9.96 -4.28 24.19
C GLY A 144 -9.01 -3.30 24.90
N ILE A 145 -7.81 -3.78 25.25
CA ILE A 145 -6.76 -2.94 25.86
C ILE A 145 -6.33 -1.84 24.89
N ALA A 146 -6.09 -2.17 23.62
CA ALA A 146 -5.72 -1.18 22.61
C ALA A 146 -6.79 -0.09 22.44
N THR A 147 -8.07 -0.48 22.48
CA THR A 147 -9.21 0.45 22.41
C THR A 147 -9.26 1.36 23.63
N ALA A 148 -9.08 0.82 24.83
CA ALA A 148 -9.06 1.61 26.06
C ALA A 148 -7.89 2.61 26.07
N LEU A 149 -6.69 2.20 25.65
CA LEU A 149 -5.53 3.10 25.55
C LEU A 149 -5.74 4.18 24.50
N ALA A 150 -6.30 3.85 23.34
CA ALA A 150 -6.65 4.82 22.31
C ALA A 150 -7.70 5.82 22.80
N ALA A 151 -8.72 5.36 23.53
CA ALA A 151 -9.72 6.25 24.11
C ALA A 151 -9.09 7.26 25.07
N ARG A 152 -8.16 6.81 25.94
CA ARG A 152 -7.43 7.67 26.87
C ARG A 152 -6.57 8.72 26.15
N GLN A 153 -5.91 8.33 25.06
CA GLN A 153 -5.11 9.27 24.26
C GLN A 153 -5.97 10.33 23.54
N LEU A 154 -7.25 10.04 23.32
CA LEU A 154 -8.18 10.88 22.60
C LEU A 154 -9.04 11.77 23.52
N GLU A 155 -8.90 11.66 24.85
CA GLU A 155 -9.75 12.33 25.83
C GLU A 155 -9.87 13.85 25.60
N ASP A 156 -8.75 14.51 25.32
CA ASP A 156 -8.70 15.97 25.10
C ASP A 156 -8.71 16.35 23.61
N ALA A 157 -8.68 15.37 22.70
CA ALA A 157 -8.53 15.60 21.26
C ALA A 157 -9.87 15.58 20.50
N VAL A 158 -10.89 14.87 21.00
CA VAL A 158 -12.16 14.68 20.29
C VAL A 158 -13.37 14.67 21.25
N PRO A 159 -14.58 15.06 20.79
CA PRO A 159 -15.78 15.10 21.64
C PRO A 159 -16.26 13.75 22.19
N ASP A 160 -16.05 12.65 21.45
CA ASP A 160 -16.42 11.29 21.89
C ASP A 160 -15.22 10.33 21.77
N PRO A 161 -14.31 10.33 22.76
CA PRO A 161 -13.06 9.56 22.70
C PRO A 161 -13.29 8.05 22.63
N LYS A 162 -14.30 7.53 23.35
CA LYS A 162 -14.58 6.10 23.43
C LYS A 162 -15.09 5.56 22.12
N ARG A 163 -16.09 6.22 21.51
CA ARG A 163 -16.63 5.81 20.21
C ARG A 163 -15.60 5.98 19.10
N THR A 164 -14.88 7.10 19.10
CA THR A 164 -13.83 7.36 18.10
C THR A 164 -12.71 6.32 18.18
N ALA A 165 -12.27 5.97 19.39
CA ALA A 165 -11.27 4.93 19.59
C ALA A 165 -11.77 3.55 19.13
N PHE A 166 -13.02 3.19 19.48
CA PHE A 166 -13.62 1.94 19.02
C PHE A 166 -13.68 1.88 17.49
N ASP A 167 -14.19 2.94 16.84
CA ASP A 167 -14.28 3.01 15.38
C ASP A 167 -12.89 2.94 14.74
N LEU A 168 -11.89 3.63 15.30
CA LEU A 168 -10.52 3.61 14.82
C LEU A 168 -9.90 2.20 14.92
N VAL A 169 -10.02 1.55 16.07
CA VAL A 169 -9.45 0.21 16.30
C VAL A 169 -10.18 -0.85 15.50
N ALA A 170 -11.52 -0.81 15.44
CA ALA A 170 -12.33 -1.75 14.67
C ALA A 170 -12.03 -1.63 13.17
N ARG A 171 -12.07 -0.41 12.61
CA ARG A 171 -11.74 -0.18 11.20
C ARG A 171 -10.29 -0.49 10.92
N GLY A 172 -9.36 -0.09 11.79
CA GLY A 172 -7.93 -0.37 11.64
C GLY A 172 -7.65 -1.88 11.62
N SER A 173 -8.27 -2.63 12.52
CA SER A 173 -8.15 -4.10 12.59
C SER A 173 -8.73 -4.77 11.34
N TRP A 174 -9.90 -4.33 10.87
CA TRP A 174 -10.49 -4.82 9.63
C TRP A 174 -9.61 -4.55 8.41
N HIS A 175 -9.15 -3.30 8.23
CA HIS A 175 -8.34 -2.91 7.08
C HIS A 175 -6.94 -3.54 7.11
N SER A 176 -6.40 -3.85 8.30
CA SER A 176 -5.10 -4.53 8.41
C SER A 176 -5.07 -5.90 7.72
N GLY A 177 -6.19 -6.63 7.70
CA GLY A 177 -6.29 -7.90 6.96
C GLY A 177 -6.04 -7.71 5.46
N ARG A 178 -6.53 -6.60 4.89
CA ARG A 178 -6.26 -6.23 3.49
C ARG A 178 -4.80 -5.87 3.26
N VAL A 179 -4.18 -5.14 4.19
CA VAL A 179 -2.76 -4.79 4.13
C VAL A 179 -1.88 -6.04 4.19
N VAL A 180 -2.25 -7.03 5.02
CA VAL A 180 -1.57 -8.33 5.06
C VAL A 180 -1.78 -9.11 3.75
N ALA A 181 -3.02 -9.16 3.23
CA ALA A 181 -3.30 -9.81 1.95
C ALA A 181 -2.51 -9.17 0.81
N ASP A 182 -2.41 -7.85 0.77
CA ASP A 182 -1.59 -7.09 -0.17
C ASP A 182 -0.11 -7.44 -0.02
N ALA A 183 0.43 -7.43 1.20
CA ALA A 183 1.82 -7.82 1.44
C ALA A 183 2.12 -9.24 0.94
N LEU A 184 1.26 -10.22 1.25
CA LEU A 184 1.44 -11.63 0.85
C LEU A 184 1.39 -11.83 -0.69
N THR A 185 0.44 -11.18 -1.35
CA THR A 185 0.17 -11.40 -2.79
C THR A 185 0.97 -10.50 -3.72
N ARG A 186 1.51 -9.38 -3.22
CA ARG A 186 2.25 -8.39 -4.00
C ARG A 186 3.74 -8.35 -3.65
N ALA A 187 4.08 -7.98 -2.42
CA ALA A 187 5.47 -7.76 -2.04
C ALA A 187 6.20 -9.07 -1.70
N TRP A 188 5.53 -9.97 -1.01
CA TRP A 188 6.05 -11.24 -0.52
C TRP A 188 5.55 -12.44 -1.33
N TRP A 189 5.13 -12.22 -2.58
CA TRP A 189 4.57 -13.29 -3.42
C TRP A 189 5.52 -14.51 -3.58
N PRO A 190 6.86 -14.37 -3.75
CA PRO A 190 7.72 -15.55 -3.93
C PRO A 190 7.78 -16.38 -2.65
N LEU A 191 7.87 -15.70 -1.50
CA LEU A 191 7.92 -16.33 -0.18
C LEU A 191 6.58 -17.00 0.14
N SER A 192 5.48 -16.33 -0.17
CA SER A 192 4.12 -16.85 0.06
C SER A 192 3.84 -18.08 -0.81
N ALA A 193 4.24 -18.04 -2.09
CA ALA A 193 4.11 -19.17 -3.01
C ALA A 193 4.98 -20.36 -2.54
N ALA A 194 6.25 -20.12 -2.22
CA ALA A 194 7.14 -21.15 -1.70
C ALA A 194 6.58 -21.78 -0.41
N ALA A 195 6.12 -20.95 0.54
CA ALA A 195 5.53 -21.42 1.78
C ALA A 195 4.26 -22.25 1.55
N ALA A 196 3.42 -21.93 0.57
CA ALA A 196 2.21 -22.70 0.25
C ALA A 196 2.52 -24.07 -0.38
N LEU A 197 3.63 -24.18 -1.11
CA LEU A 197 4.11 -25.43 -1.69
C LEU A 197 4.70 -26.34 -0.61
N THR A 198 5.47 -25.78 0.33
CA THR A 198 6.19 -26.55 1.36
C THR A 198 5.39 -26.80 2.64
N LEU A 199 4.51 -25.88 3.04
CA LEU A 199 3.80 -25.91 4.32
C LEU A 199 2.28 -25.91 4.08
N PRO A 200 1.59 -27.06 4.19
CA PRO A 200 0.14 -27.14 3.95
C PRO A 200 -0.70 -26.16 4.79
N ARG A 201 -0.21 -25.79 5.99
CA ARG A 201 -0.87 -24.85 6.91
C ARG A 201 -0.97 -23.42 6.38
N THR A 202 -0.15 -23.02 5.40
CA THR A 202 -0.15 -21.66 4.84
C THR A 202 -1.08 -21.51 3.63
N ARG A 203 -1.59 -22.63 3.08
CA ARG A 203 -2.45 -22.64 1.88
C ARG A 203 -3.77 -21.92 2.11
N ALA A 204 -4.45 -22.19 3.22
CA ALA A 204 -5.75 -21.55 3.50
C ALA A 204 -5.63 -20.03 3.71
N PRO A 205 -4.67 -19.51 4.50
CA PRO A 205 -4.42 -18.06 4.58
C PRO A 205 -4.08 -17.41 3.22
N LEU A 206 -3.24 -18.06 2.40
CA LEU A 206 -2.90 -17.53 1.07
C LEU A 206 -4.12 -17.55 0.13
N ALA A 207 -4.90 -18.62 0.14
CA ALA A 207 -6.14 -18.71 -0.63
C ALA A 207 -7.14 -17.62 -0.21
N ALA A 208 -7.29 -17.36 1.09
CA ALA A 208 -8.11 -16.27 1.60
C ALA A 208 -7.59 -14.91 1.11
N ALA A 209 -6.28 -14.67 1.13
CA ALA A 209 -5.69 -13.43 0.62
C ALA A 209 -5.96 -13.26 -0.89
N LEU A 210 -5.77 -14.31 -1.69
CA LEU A 210 -6.05 -14.30 -3.13
C LEU A 210 -7.54 -14.05 -3.43
N ALA A 211 -8.44 -14.64 -2.64
CA ALA A 211 -9.88 -14.50 -2.81
C ALA A 211 -10.40 -13.07 -2.57
N THR A 212 -9.61 -12.19 -1.93
CA THR A 212 -9.97 -10.77 -1.78
C THR A 212 -9.81 -9.94 -3.05
N LYS A 213 -9.30 -10.53 -4.14
CA LYS A 213 -8.82 -9.80 -5.33
C LYS A 213 -9.40 -10.36 -6.63
N SER A 214 -9.65 -9.48 -7.59
CA SER A 214 -9.98 -9.91 -8.96
C SER A 214 -8.74 -10.36 -9.73
N PRO A 215 -8.88 -11.11 -10.83
CA PRO A 215 -7.73 -11.56 -11.64
C PRO A 215 -6.81 -10.43 -12.12
N LEU A 216 -7.38 -9.27 -12.51
CA LEU A 216 -6.59 -8.11 -12.93
C LEU A 216 -5.82 -7.47 -11.76
N GLN A 217 -6.39 -7.50 -10.54
CA GLN A 217 -5.69 -7.04 -9.34
C GLN A 217 -4.50 -7.93 -9.02
N LEU A 218 -4.68 -9.26 -9.12
CA LEU A 218 -3.61 -10.23 -8.91
C LEU A 218 -2.51 -10.09 -9.98
N ALA A 219 -2.87 -9.81 -11.23
CA ALA A 219 -1.91 -9.54 -12.29
C ALA A 219 -1.12 -8.24 -12.03
N ASP A 220 -1.79 -7.18 -11.53
CA ASP A 220 -1.16 -5.90 -11.14
C ASP A 220 -0.16 -6.12 -10.00
N ASP A 221 -0.60 -6.84 -8.96
CA ASP A 221 0.21 -7.13 -7.78
C ASP A 221 1.41 -8.03 -8.10
N LEU A 222 1.24 -9.03 -8.97
CA LEU A 222 2.34 -9.86 -9.44
C LEU A 222 3.32 -9.03 -10.26
N ALA A 223 2.85 -8.20 -11.20
CA ALA A 223 3.69 -7.34 -12.02
C ALA A 223 4.51 -6.38 -11.16
N TYR A 224 3.85 -5.68 -10.23
CA TYR A 224 4.53 -4.82 -9.27
C TYR A 224 5.52 -5.61 -8.41
N GLY A 225 5.13 -6.78 -7.91
CA GLY A 225 5.97 -7.64 -7.09
C GLY A 225 7.25 -8.08 -7.82
N ILE A 226 7.15 -8.49 -9.08
CA ILE A 226 8.31 -8.80 -9.92
C ILE A 226 9.26 -7.59 -9.99
N GLY A 227 8.71 -6.42 -10.27
CA GLY A 227 9.46 -5.17 -10.30
C GLY A 227 10.16 -4.86 -8.98
N LEU A 228 9.45 -5.02 -7.87
CA LEU A 228 9.94 -4.77 -6.52
C LEU A 228 11.17 -5.61 -6.20
N TRP A 229 11.10 -6.93 -6.45
CA TRP A 229 12.23 -7.84 -6.22
C TRP A 229 13.39 -7.53 -7.16
N GLN A 230 13.14 -7.26 -8.45
CA GLN A 230 14.18 -6.83 -9.39
C GLN A 230 14.90 -5.57 -8.90
N GLY A 231 14.14 -4.55 -8.47
CA GLY A 231 14.70 -3.31 -7.93
C GLY A 231 15.52 -3.54 -6.67
N CYS A 232 15.03 -4.37 -5.75
CA CYS A 232 15.73 -4.74 -4.52
C CYS A 232 17.09 -5.42 -4.82
N PHE A 233 17.12 -6.38 -5.75
CA PHE A 233 18.36 -7.05 -6.15
C PHE A 233 19.34 -6.10 -6.87
N GLN A 234 18.85 -5.32 -7.84
CA GLN A 234 19.67 -4.38 -8.61
C GLN A 234 20.31 -3.32 -7.70
N GLN A 235 19.52 -2.78 -6.76
CA GLN A 235 19.96 -1.73 -5.85
C GLN A 235 20.60 -2.29 -4.56
N ARG A 236 20.69 -3.61 -4.40
CA ARG A 236 21.25 -4.29 -3.21
C ARG A 236 20.63 -3.80 -1.89
N THR A 237 19.31 -3.76 -1.84
CA THR A 237 18.55 -3.38 -0.64
C THR A 237 17.38 -4.32 -0.43
N LEU A 238 17.08 -4.63 0.83
CA LEU A 238 15.90 -5.41 1.23
C LEU A 238 14.84 -4.53 1.90
N ASP A 239 15.10 -3.23 2.10
CA ASP A 239 14.20 -2.37 2.87
C ASP A 239 12.74 -2.39 2.35
N PRO A 240 12.45 -2.33 1.03
CA PRO A 240 11.10 -2.45 0.50
C PRO A 240 10.44 -3.83 0.69
N LEU A 241 11.16 -4.81 1.23
CA LEU A 241 10.65 -6.16 1.53
C LEU A 241 10.51 -6.37 3.05
N LEU A 242 11.07 -5.50 3.89
CA LEU A 242 10.98 -5.62 5.34
C LEU A 242 9.65 -5.09 5.85
N PRO A 243 9.05 -5.68 6.90
CA PRO A 243 7.93 -5.05 7.59
C PRO A 243 8.37 -3.72 8.21
N ALA A 244 7.46 -2.74 8.28
CA ALA A 244 7.71 -1.48 8.97
C ALA A 244 8.05 -1.73 10.44
N LYS A 245 8.95 -0.90 10.99
CA LYS A 245 9.17 -0.90 12.44
C LYS A 245 7.87 -0.46 13.10
N ALA A 246 7.59 -1.03 14.28
CA ALA A 246 6.43 -0.72 15.09
C ALA A 246 6.13 0.78 15.08
N TRP A 247 4.89 1.13 14.74
CA TRP A 247 4.38 2.50 14.75
C TRP A 247 4.76 3.21 16.04
N THR A 248 5.54 4.27 15.92
CA THR A 248 5.74 5.29 16.95
C THR A 248 4.90 6.50 16.56
N LEU A 249 4.03 6.97 17.45
CA LEU A 249 3.48 8.32 17.34
C LEU A 249 4.65 9.30 17.38
N ASP A 250 5.00 9.85 16.23
CA ASP A 250 5.93 10.95 16.18
C ASP A 250 5.14 12.23 16.44
N HIS A 251 5.27 12.77 17.66
CA HIS A 251 4.63 14.01 18.08
C HIS A 251 5.03 15.22 17.24
N SER A 252 6.05 15.12 16.36
CA SER A 252 6.43 16.17 15.42
C SER A 252 5.51 16.33 14.21
N THR A 253 4.47 15.49 14.09
CA THR A 253 3.53 15.51 12.95
C THR A 253 2.16 16.17 13.24
N LEU A 254 1.94 16.66 14.47
CA LEU A 254 0.81 17.51 14.84
C LEU A 254 1.07 18.98 14.47
#